data_AF-A0A519YM92-F1
#
_entry.id   AF-A0A519YM92-F1
#
_cell.length_a   1.000
_cell.length_b   1.000
_cell.length_c   1.000
_cell.angle_alpha   90.00
_cell.angle_beta   90.00
_cell.angle_gamma   90.00
#
_symmetry.space_group_name_H-M   'P 1'
#
loop_
_entity.id
_entity.type
_entity.pdbx_description
1 polymer ?
#
loop_
_entity_poly.entity_id
_entity_poly.type
_entity_poly.pdbx_seq_one_letter_code
_entity_poly.pdbx_strand_id
1 'polypeptide(L)' 'RPAQVPPGGGKVYVQFVVGPQGTITSTNIVKGFDPACDAEALRAVAALPRWQPGRQHGQPTAVRFVIPITFK' A
#
# COMPACT_ATOMS: atom_id res chain seq x y z
N ARG A 1 21.07 -4.15 -13.19
CA ARG A 1 20.34 -5.43 -13.33
C ARG A 1 18.98 -5.06 -13.92
N PRO A 2 18.59 -5.55 -15.11
CA PRO A 2 17.28 -5.23 -15.65
C PRO A 2 16.21 -5.73 -14.68
N ALA A 3 15.15 -4.95 -14.51
CA ALA A 3 13.99 -5.29 -13.70
C ALA A 3 13.37 -6.58 -14.26
N GLN A 4 13.53 -7.69 -13.56
CA GLN A 4 13.02 -8.98 -14.00
C GLN A 4 11.90 -9.38 -13.05
N VAL A 5 10.65 -9.20 -13.51
CA VAL A 5 9.50 -9.79 -12.81
C VAL A 5 9.71 -11.31 -12.79
N PRO A 6 9.64 -11.98 -11.63
CA PRO A 6 9.80 -13.42 -11.56
C PRO A 6 8.81 -14.13 -12.49
N PRO A 7 9.20 -15.26 -13.11
CA PRO A 7 8.25 -16.08 -13.86
C PRO A 7 7.20 -16.62 -12.87
N GLY A 8 6.01 -16.03 -12.88
CA GLY A 8 4.96 -16.23 -11.86
C GLY A 8 4.36 -14.93 -11.29
N GLY A 9 4.88 -13.77 -11.69
CA GLY A 9 4.46 -12.47 -11.17
C GLY A 9 5.19 -12.11 -9.86
N GLY A 10 5.23 -10.82 -9.56
CA GLY A 10 5.84 -10.29 -8.34
C GLY A 10 4.79 -9.66 -7.43
N LYS A 11 4.95 -9.81 -6.12
CA LYS A 11 4.06 -9.17 -5.13
C LYS A 11 4.83 -8.14 -4.34
N VAL A 12 4.30 -6.92 -4.31
CA VAL A 12 4.78 -5.84 -3.43
C VAL A 12 3.77 -5.68 -2.31
N TYR A 13 4.22 -5.79 -1.07
CA TYR A 13 3.39 -5.57 0.11
C TYR A 13 3.59 -4.14 0.58
N VAL A 14 2.52 -3.34 0.51
CA VAL A 14 2.55 -1.93 0.91
C VAL A 14 1.79 -1.78 2.22
N GLN A 15 2.45 -1.18 3.20
CA GLN A 15 1.85 -0.71 4.43
C GLN A 15 1.47 0.75 4.31
N PHE A 16 0.30 1.13 4.83
CA PHE A 16 -0.11 2.52 4.96
C PHE A 16 -1.07 2.69 6.13
N VAL A 17 -1.32 3.93 6.53
CA VAL A 17 -2.28 4.29 7.56
C VAL A 17 -3.45 5.02 6.93
N VAL A 18 -4.67 4.57 7.21
CA VAL A 18 -5.90 5.30 6.92
C VAL A 18 -6.26 6.11 8.16
N GLY A 19 -6.17 7.43 8.08
CA GLY A 19 -6.51 8.33 9.18
C GLY A 19 -8.02 8.43 9.43
N PRO A 20 -8.45 9.09 10.52
CA PRO A 20 -9.86 9.27 10.87
C PRO A 20 -10.69 10.01 9.81
N GLN A 21 -10.05 10.79 8.93
CA GLN A 21 -10.66 11.52 7.81
C GLN A 21 -10.64 10.72 6.50
N GLY A 22 -10.20 9.47 6.53
CA GLY A 22 -10.08 8.63 5.34
C GLY A 22 -8.85 8.92 4.47
N THR A 23 -7.96 9.81 4.90
CA THR A 23 -6.72 10.14 4.20
C THR A 23 -5.68 9.06 4.41
N ILE A 24 -4.92 8.75 3.37
CA ILE A 24 -3.82 7.80 3.44
C ILE A 24 -2.53 8.54 3.81
N THR A 25 -1.82 8.01 4.79
CA THR A 25 -0.52 8.53 5.25
C THR A 25 0.45 7.39 5.53
N SER A 26 1.72 7.73 5.78
CA SER A 26 2.75 6.78 6.24
C SER A 26 2.86 5.52 5.36
N THR A 27 2.91 5.71 4.04
CA THR A 27 3.09 4.63 3.07
C THR A 27 4.51 4.08 3.09
N ASN A 28 4.68 2.77 3.19
CA ASN A 28 5.97 2.10 3.22
C ASN A 28 5.91 0.72 2.54
N ILE A 29 7.01 0.29 1.92
CA ILE A 29 7.15 -1.07 1.40
C ILE A 29 7.54 -2.01 2.54
N VAL A 30 6.72 -3.01 2.81
CA VAL A 30 7.02 -4.08 3.78
C VAL A 30 7.84 -5.18 3.13
N LYS A 31 7.49 -5.54 1.89
CA LYS A 31 8.19 -6.56 1.11
C LYS A 31 8.06 -6.24 -0.36
N GLY A 32 9.18 -5.87 -0.98
CA GLY A 32 9.31 -5.62 -2.41
C GLY A 32 10.00 -6.77 -3.13
N PHE A 33 10.04 -6.69 -4.45
CA PHE A 33 10.81 -7.64 -5.28
C PHE A 33 11.62 -6.94 -6.38
N ASP A 34 11.18 -5.78 -6.83
CA ASP A 34 11.84 -4.98 -7.86
C ASP A 34 11.69 -3.49 -7.54
N PRO A 35 12.77 -2.69 -7.55
CA PRO A 35 12.70 -1.27 -7.19
C PRO A 35 11.75 -0.43 -8.04
N ALA A 36 11.57 -0.75 -9.32
CA ALA A 36 10.66 0.00 -10.19
C ALA A 36 9.19 -0.35 -9.85
N CYS A 37 8.90 -1.63 -9.62
CA CYS A 37 7.58 -2.06 -9.15
C CYS A 37 7.27 -1.53 -7.74
N ASP A 38 8.25 -1.47 -6.85
CA ASP A 38 8.11 -0.93 -5.50
C ASP A 38 7.76 0.58 -5.54
N ALA A 39 8.44 1.36 -6.38
CA ALA A 39 8.15 2.78 -6.56
C ALA A 39 6.74 3.00 -7.13
N GLU A 40 6.33 2.20 -8.11
CA GLU A 40 5.00 2.30 -8.71
C GLU A 40 3.90 1.85 -7.73
N ALA A 41 4.17 0.84 -6.90
CA ALA A 41 3.28 0.42 -5.83
C ALA A 41 3.03 1.54 -4.81
N LEU A 42 4.07 2.26 -4.39
CA LEU A 42 3.92 3.43 -3.51
C LEU A 42 3.10 4.54 -4.17
N ARG A 43 3.38 4.84 -5.43
CA ARG A 43 2.65 5.86 -6.20
C ARG A 43 1.15 5.52 -6.31
N ALA A 44 0.84 4.25 -6.62
CA ALA A 44 -0.53 3.77 -6.72
C ALA A 44 -1.28 3.90 -5.39
N VAL A 45 -0.66 3.51 -4.27
CA VAL A 45 -1.27 3.63 -2.94
C VAL A 45 -1.47 5.10 -2.53
N ALA A 46 -0.53 5.98 -2.84
CA ALA A 46 -0.66 7.41 -2.58
C ALA A 46 -1.77 8.09 -3.39
N ALA A 47 -2.10 7.54 -4.56
CA ALA A 47 -3.15 8.06 -5.46
C ALA A 47 -4.54 7.47 -5.18
N LEU A 48 -4.68 6.57 -4.20
CA LEU A 48 -5.98 6.03 -3.83
C LEU A 48 -6.94 7.14 -3.36
N PRO A 49 -8.24 7.00 -3.62
CA PRO A 49 -9.24 7.95 -3.12
C PRO A 49 -9.29 7.94 -1.60
N ARG A 50 -10.10 8.82 -0.99
CA ARG A 50 -10.34 8.76 0.47
C ARG A 50 -11.02 7.45 0.82
N TRP A 51 -10.51 6.77 1.84
CA TRP A 51 -11.06 5.53 2.37
C TRP A 51 -12.07 5.79 3.47
N GLN A 52 -12.89 4.79 3.79
CA GLN A 52 -13.67 4.84 5.02
C GLN A 52 -12.72 4.58 6.20
N PRO A 53 -12.67 5.47 7.20
CA PRO A 53 -11.82 5.26 8.37
C PRO A 53 -12.31 4.06 9.18
N GLY A 54 -11.38 3.37 9.83
CA GLY A 54 -11.74 2.41 10.85
C GLY A 54 -12.44 3.10 12.03
N ARG A 55 -13.26 2.34 12.76
CA ARG A 55 -13.95 2.84 13.95
C ARG A 55 -13.61 1.99 15.16
N GLN A 56 -13.30 2.64 16.27
CA GLN A 56 -13.21 1.99 17.59
C GLN A 56 -14.18 2.69 18.53
N HIS A 57 -15.03 1.92 19.22
CA HIS A 57 -16.10 2.46 20.07
C HIS A 57 -16.98 3.51 19.38
N GLY A 58 -17.25 3.33 18.09
CA GLY A 58 -18.04 4.27 17.29
C GLY A 58 -17.29 5.53 16.82
N GLN A 59 -16.07 5.76 17.29
CA GLN A 59 -15.25 6.92 16.91
C GLN A 59 -14.29 6.57 15.75
N PRO A 60 -14.17 7.42 14.72
CA PRO A 60 -13.18 7.25 13.67
C PRO A 60 -11.76 7.26 14.25
N THR A 61 -10.96 6.26 13.92
CA THR A 61 -9.58 6.13 14.39
C THR A 61 -8.62 5.79 13.25
N ALA A 62 -7.35 6.11 13.43
CA ALA A 62 -6.31 5.78 12.47
C ALA A 62 -6.04 4.28 12.49
N VAL A 63 -6.06 3.63 11.33
CA VAL A 63 -5.82 2.19 11.20
C VAL A 63 -4.71 1.92 10.20
N ARG A 64 -3.80 1.03 10.60
CA ARG A 64 -2.70 0.56 9.75
C ARG A 64 -3.15 -0.65 8.94
N PHE A 65 -2.94 -0.58 7.63
CA PHE A 65 -3.21 -1.65 6.68
C PHE A 65 -1.93 -2.15 6.01
N VAL A 66 -1.94 -3.40 5.58
CA VAL A 66 -0.93 -3.98 4.69
C VAL A 66 -1.66 -4.70 3.57
N ILE A 67 -1.46 -4.27 2.32
CA ILE A 67 -2.09 -4.89 1.15
C ILE A 67 -1.03 -5.44 0.18
N PRO A 68 -1.28 -6.60 -0.44
CA PRO A 68 -0.45 -7.10 -1.53
C PRO A 68 -0.88 -6.49 -2.88
N ILE A 69 0.05 -5.88 -3.60
CA ILE A 69 -0.10 -5.46 -4.99
C ILE A 69 0.61 -6.49 -5.87
N THR A 70 -0.14 -7.09 -6.79
CA THR A 70 0.38 -8.14 -7.68
C THR A 70 0.70 -7.55 -9.05
N PHE A 71 1.95 -7.65 -9.46
CA PHE A 71 2.44 -7.29 -10.79
C PHE A 71 2.47 -8.55 -11.65
N LYS A 72 1.88 -8.47 -12.85
CA LYS A 72 1.79 -9.55 -13.84
C LYS A 72 2.52 -9.15 -15.10
#